data_AF-A0A0S8FUE6-F1
#
_entry.id   AF-A0A0S8FUE6-F1
#
_cell.length_a   1.000
_cell.length_b   1.000
_cell.length_c   1.000
_cell.angle_alpha   90.00
_cell.angle_beta   90.00
_cell.angle_gamma   90.00
#
_symmetry.space_group_name_H-M   'P 1'
#
loop_
_entity.id
_entity.type
_entity.pdbx_description
1 polymer ?
#
loop_
_entity_poly.entity_id
_entity_poly.type
_entity_poly.pdbx_seq_one_letter_code
_entity_poly.pdbx_strand_id
1 'polypeptide(L)'
;MIPILLFLFAFSQKQISDNPIIIDALTSRYASEYILVTTPSGVYTFDRIAKTWKSITTRDGLPDNQVDIIGLDEGILWVATPQGLASADVRLNDWQTYELTGKITGIAFDENYVWITGDFGMKRFDKYVESWEDIYDKPANDILFDKTYLWIAVSKGIFRYDREFERIEEMYTAPKCDYNYIIDTRSRIWFLSDDYFVAYEKNTESWSEHTALDITDYSILGDSLFVISNGSVLLFNPATNNWQEFVEVKGLDKVNGISINPRASSYITFATDKGLVLYNWLTKSRDVYSRANGMQSDSTIDAYETSNYIFAIGRDNIQYLEKETGIWHVENLAPIKGIRARVLHYDEAGLHADIVRDLDIRLQGRAYYSLSTVISDSTTSTDYENINLLTVYYRYITTTQTKNK
;
A
#
# COMPACT_ATOMS: atom_id res chain seq x y z
N MET A 1 -25.20 -27.91 -11.22
CA MET A 1 -23.76 -27.62 -10.99
C MET A 1 -23.67 -26.12 -10.89
N ILE A 2 -23.69 -25.58 -9.66
CA ILE A 2 -23.60 -24.13 -9.44
C ILE A 2 -22.12 -23.81 -9.61
N PRO A 3 -21.71 -22.92 -10.54
CA PRO A 3 -20.33 -22.50 -10.59
C PRO A 3 -20.07 -21.78 -9.26
N ILE A 4 -19.15 -22.32 -8.48
CA ILE A 4 -18.59 -21.62 -7.33
C ILE A 4 -17.93 -20.39 -7.93
N LEU A 5 -18.60 -19.25 -7.82
CA LEU A 5 -18.03 -17.95 -8.15
C LEU A 5 -16.82 -17.80 -7.22
N LEU A 6 -15.62 -18.07 -7.76
CA LEU A 6 -14.37 -17.70 -7.13
C LEU A 6 -14.40 -16.18 -7.08
N PHE A 7 -14.84 -15.63 -5.94
CA PHE A 7 -14.66 -14.22 -5.67
C PHE A 7 -13.15 -13.98 -5.57
N LEU A 8 -12.59 -13.47 -6.64
CA LEU A 8 -11.28 -12.85 -6.67
C LEU A 8 -11.41 -11.55 -5.89
N PHE A 9 -11.02 -11.59 -4.61
CA PHE A 9 -11.04 -10.42 -3.74
C PHE A 9 -9.74 -9.65 -3.92
N ALA A 10 -9.71 -8.80 -4.93
CA ALA A 10 -8.68 -7.78 -5.08
C ALA A 10 -9.11 -6.51 -4.32
N PHE A 11 -8.15 -5.80 -3.75
CA PHE A 11 -8.39 -4.49 -3.15
C PHE A 11 -7.11 -3.70 -3.08
N SER A 12 -7.26 -2.38 -3.12
CA SER A 12 -6.20 -1.41 -2.92
C SER A 12 -6.63 -0.40 -1.88
N GLN A 13 -5.65 0.19 -1.21
CA GLN A 13 -5.85 1.32 -0.32
C GLN A 13 -4.72 2.32 -0.54
N LYS A 14 -5.12 3.57 -0.65
CA LYS A 14 -4.23 4.72 -0.73
C LYS A 14 -4.06 5.33 0.65
N GLN A 15 -2.89 5.86 0.94
CA GLN A 15 -2.64 6.52 2.21
C GLN A 15 -3.48 7.80 2.29
N ILE A 16 -4.18 7.98 3.41
CA ILE A 16 -4.86 9.23 3.74
C ILE A 16 -4.09 9.92 4.86
N SER A 17 -3.70 11.17 4.64
CA SER A 17 -2.77 11.89 5.54
C SER A 17 -1.48 11.08 5.78
N ASP A 18 -0.99 11.04 7.01
CA ASP A 18 0.22 10.30 7.42
C ASP A 18 -0.09 8.95 8.09
N ASN A 19 -1.35 8.51 8.08
CA ASN A 19 -1.75 7.28 8.78
C ASN A 19 -1.28 6.02 8.05
N PRO A 20 -0.94 4.95 8.79
CA PRO A 20 -0.53 3.70 8.17
C PRO A 20 -1.71 3.04 7.47
N ILE A 21 -1.46 2.44 6.32
CA ILE A 21 -2.37 1.51 5.67
C ILE A 21 -2.22 0.12 6.32
N ILE A 22 -3.34 -0.50 6.68
CA ILE A 22 -3.42 -1.84 7.26
C ILE A 22 -4.26 -2.74 6.37
N ILE A 23 -3.66 -3.82 5.89
CA ILE A 23 -4.28 -4.80 5.01
C ILE A 23 -4.40 -6.14 5.73
N ASP A 24 -5.62 -6.61 5.95
CA ASP A 24 -5.88 -8.00 6.34
C ASP A 24 -6.19 -8.83 5.09
N ALA A 25 -5.25 -9.69 4.72
CA ALA A 25 -5.34 -10.51 3.54
C ALA A 25 -6.26 -11.74 3.69
N LEU A 26 -7.07 -11.84 4.77
CA LEU A 26 -7.91 -13.01 5.09
C LEU A 26 -8.77 -13.53 3.92
N THR A 27 -9.22 -12.66 3.01
CA THR A 27 -10.01 -13.05 1.83
C THR A 27 -9.17 -13.56 0.66
N SER A 28 -7.88 -13.29 0.65
CA SER A 28 -6.98 -13.78 -0.39
C SER A 28 -6.74 -15.27 -0.22
N ARG A 29 -7.00 -16.03 -1.28
CA ARG A 29 -6.72 -17.47 -1.34
C ARG A 29 -5.25 -17.79 -1.08
N TYR A 30 -4.35 -16.88 -1.41
CA TYR A 30 -2.92 -17.12 -1.46
C TYR A 30 -2.14 -16.34 -0.40
N ALA A 31 -2.78 -15.46 0.36
CA ALA A 31 -2.11 -14.64 1.37
C ALA A 31 -2.93 -14.52 2.68
N SER A 32 -3.95 -15.36 2.90
CA SER A 32 -4.86 -15.31 4.05
C SER A 32 -4.19 -15.30 5.42
N GLU A 33 -2.97 -15.81 5.51
CA GLU A 33 -2.15 -15.84 6.71
C GLU A 33 -1.60 -14.46 7.11
N TYR A 34 -1.49 -13.51 6.16
CA TYR A 34 -0.78 -12.26 6.39
C TYR A 34 -1.70 -11.11 6.83
N ILE A 35 -1.18 -10.28 7.72
CA ILE A 35 -1.63 -8.90 7.95
C ILE A 35 -0.46 -8.01 7.58
N LEU A 36 -0.69 -7.01 6.75
CA LEU A 36 0.33 -6.08 6.30
C LEU A 36 0.07 -4.71 6.91
N VAL A 37 1.12 -4.08 7.42
CA VAL A 37 1.09 -2.74 8.01
C VAL A 37 2.16 -1.92 7.34
N THR A 38 1.78 -0.83 6.67
CA THR A 38 2.74 0.12 6.11
C THR A 38 3.33 0.99 7.21
N THR A 39 4.62 1.26 7.12
CA THR A 39 5.36 2.08 8.09
C THR A 39 6.37 2.95 7.34
N PRO A 40 6.93 4.00 7.97
CA PRO A 40 8.04 4.76 7.38
C PRO A 40 9.30 3.92 7.08
N SER A 41 9.38 2.70 7.61
CA SER A 41 10.50 1.77 7.44
C SER A 41 10.19 0.61 6.50
N GLY A 42 9.11 0.69 5.70
CA GLY A 42 8.67 -0.37 4.79
C GLY A 42 7.36 -1.03 5.23
N VAL A 43 7.04 -2.18 4.62
CA VAL A 43 5.82 -2.94 4.92
C VAL A 43 6.15 -4.06 5.91
N TYR A 44 5.54 -4.01 7.09
CA TYR A 44 5.61 -5.08 8.08
C TYR A 44 4.51 -6.11 7.81
N THR A 45 4.89 -7.38 7.78
CA THR A 45 3.99 -8.51 7.55
C THR A 45 3.96 -9.41 8.76
N PHE A 46 2.76 -9.61 9.31
CA PHE A 46 2.51 -10.55 10.40
C PHE A 46 1.93 -11.84 9.83
N ASP A 47 2.67 -12.94 9.95
CA ASP A 47 2.16 -14.28 9.67
C ASP A 47 1.39 -14.76 10.90
N ARG A 48 0.07 -14.85 10.79
CA ARG A 48 -0.80 -15.24 11.91
C ARG A 48 -0.75 -16.73 12.26
N ILE A 49 -0.18 -17.56 11.38
CA ILE A 49 0.00 -19.00 11.60
C ILE A 49 1.32 -19.23 12.32
N ALA A 50 2.42 -18.67 11.80
CA ALA A 50 3.74 -18.78 12.41
C ALA A 50 3.89 -17.86 13.63
N LYS A 51 3.02 -16.85 13.78
CA LYS A 51 3.08 -15.78 14.79
C LYS A 51 4.41 -15.02 14.74
N THR A 52 4.89 -14.75 13.53
CA THR A 52 6.17 -14.08 13.28
C THR A 52 5.98 -12.84 12.43
N TRP A 53 6.82 -11.84 12.68
CA TRP A 53 6.92 -10.65 11.86
C TRP A 53 8.06 -10.78 10.84
N LYS A 54 7.84 -10.19 9.66
CA LYS A 54 8.86 -9.88 8.67
C LYS A 54 8.66 -8.45 8.18
N SER A 55 9.71 -7.87 7.60
CA SER A 55 9.66 -6.55 6.99
C SER A 55 10.08 -6.63 5.53
N ILE A 56 9.39 -5.87 4.69
CA ILE A 56 9.68 -5.72 3.28
C ILE A 56 10.13 -4.28 3.06
N THR A 57 11.31 -4.13 2.47
CA THR A 57 12.02 -2.86 2.35
C THR A 57 12.63 -2.70 0.96
N THR A 58 13.30 -1.57 0.75
CA THR A 58 14.16 -1.34 -0.43
C THR A 58 15.24 -2.40 -0.65
N ARG A 59 15.61 -3.17 0.39
CA ARG A 59 16.55 -4.29 0.27
C ARG A 59 15.92 -5.53 -0.34
N ASP A 60 14.61 -5.65 -0.23
CA ASP A 60 13.83 -6.79 -0.71
C ASP A 60 13.31 -6.55 -2.12
N GLY A 61 13.15 -5.28 -2.51
CA GLY A 61 12.79 -4.89 -3.88
C GLY A 61 11.86 -3.69 -3.98
N LEU A 62 11.43 -3.11 -2.85
CA LEU A 62 10.62 -1.89 -2.89
C LEU A 62 11.39 -0.72 -3.52
N PRO A 63 10.74 0.17 -4.27
CA PRO A 63 11.41 1.36 -4.81
C PRO A 63 11.76 2.38 -3.71
N ASP A 64 10.89 2.51 -2.69
CA ASP A 64 11.11 3.28 -1.46
C ASP A 64 10.56 2.51 -0.24
N ASN A 65 10.98 2.87 0.98
CA ASN A 65 10.41 2.34 2.21
C ASN A 65 9.09 3.04 2.59
N GLN A 66 8.88 4.28 2.15
CA GLN A 66 7.62 4.98 2.30
C GLN A 66 6.64 4.50 1.23
N VAL A 67 5.51 3.95 1.68
CA VAL A 67 4.47 3.38 0.82
C VAL A 67 3.28 4.33 0.78
N ASP A 68 2.91 4.77 -0.42
CA ASP A 68 1.77 5.66 -0.65
C ASP A 68 0.49 4.87 -0.93
N ILE A 69 0.60 3.73 -1.62
CA ILE A 69 -0.53 2.89 -2.03
C ILE A 69 -0.11 1.44 -1.95
N ILE A 70 -0.96 0.59 -1.41
CA ILE A 70 -0.76 -0.85 -1.37
C ILE A 70 -2.04 -1.56 -1.79
N GLY A 71 -1.90 -2.62 -2.58
CA GLY A 71 -3.02 -3.43 -3.03
C GLY A 71 -2.65 -4.88 -3.14
N LEU A 72 -3.62 -5.75 -2.91
CA LEU A 72 -3.46 -7.19 -2.99
C LEU A 72 -4.45 -7.73 -4.01
N ASP A 73 -3.91 -8.44 -4.99
CA ASP A 73 -4.68 -9.06 -6.07
C ASP A 73 -4.13 -10.45 -6.35
N GLU A 74 -4.96 -11.48 -6.20
CA GLU A 74 -4.55 -12.88 -6.41
C GLU A 74 -3.28 -13.34 -5.66
N GLY A 75 -2.98 -12.75 -4.50
CA GLY A 75 -1.76 -13.05 -3.74
C GLY A 75 -0.53 -12.26 -4.19
N ILE A 76 -0.65 -11.47 -5.24
CA ILE A 76 0.34 -10.51 -5.69
C ILE A 76 0.10 -9.19 -4.97
N LEU A 77 1.10 -8.75 -4.22
CA LEU A 77 1.11 -7.47 -3.56
C LEU A 77 1.66 -6.42 -4.51
N TRP A 78 0.90 -5.37 -4.76
CA TRP A 78 1.30 -4.19 -5.52
C TRP A 78 1.56 -3.04 -4.57
N VAL A 79 2.71 -2.39 -4.69
CA VAL A 79 3.15 -1.32 -3.80
C VAL A 79 3.59 -0.13 -4.64
N ALA A 80 2.85 0.98 -4.54
CA ALA A 80 3.29 2.27 -5.05
C ALA A 80 3.98 3.06 -3.95
N THR A 81 5.08 3.69 -4.34
CA THR A 81 5.91 4.53 -3.49
C THR A 81 6.21 5.84 -4.22
N PRO A 82 6.74 6.86 -3.54
CA PRO A 82 7.19 8.08 -4.19
C PRO A 82 8.23 7.86 -5.30
N GLN A 83 8.94 6.72 -5.31
CA GLN A 83 10.01 6.39 -6.25
C GLN A 83 9.61 5.34 -7.31
N GLY A 84 8.35 4.90 -7.34
CA GLY A 84 7.86 3.99 -8.37
C GLY A 84 6.94 2.89 -7.85
N LEU A 85 6.71 1.88 -8.70
CA LEU A 85 5.82 0.75 -8.45
C LEU A 85 6.63 -0.54 -8.34
N ALA A 86 6.25 -1.42 -7.41
CA ALA A 86 6.73 -2.79 -7.40
C ALA A 86 5.59 -3.78 -7.12
N SER A 87 5.77 -5.01 -7.58
CA SER A 87 4.86 -6.12 -7.29
C SER A 87 5.62 -7.38 -6.87
N ALA A 88 5.00 -8.24 -6.06
CA ALA A 88 5.57 -9.51 -5.66
C ALA A 88 4.50 -10.51 -5.20
N ASP A 89 4.73 -11.81 -5.43
CA ASP A 89 4.09 -12.84 -4.60
C ASP A 89 4.69 -12.76 -3.19
N VAL A 90 3.89 -12.33 -2.23
CA VAL A 90 4.33 -12.07 -0.84
C VAL A 90 4.90 -13.32 -0.16
N ARG A 91 4.50 -14.53 -0.59
CA ARG A 91 5.02 -15.79 -0.03
C ARG A 91 6.39 -16.15 -0.55
N LEU A 92 6.64 -15.83 -1.82
CA LEU A 92 7.90 -16.14 -2.50
C LEU A 92 8.93 -15.04 -2.30
N ASN A 93 8.47 -13.83 -1.93
CA ASN A 93 9.30 -12.63 -1.81
C ASN A 93 10.08 -12.34 -3.09
N ASP A 94 9.41 -12.51 -4.23
CA ASP A 94 9.95 -12.33 -5.58
C ASP A 94 9.48 -10.98 -6.13
N TRP A 95 10.32 -9.95 -5.95
CA TRP A 95 9.97 -8.57 -6.23
C TRP A 95 10.37 -8.13 -7.63
N GLN A 96 9.42 -7.58 -8.37
CA GLN A 96 9.62 -6.88 -9.62
C GLN A 96 9.35 -5.39 -9.44
N THR A 97 10.27 -4.54 -9.93
CA THR A 97 10.09 -3.08 -9.97
C THR A 97 9.71 -2.66 -11.38
N TYR A 98 8.77 -1.71 -11.51
CA TYR A 98 8.38 -1.10 -12.78
C TYR A 98 8.87 0.35 -12.83
N GLU A 99 9.67 0.65 -13.85
CA GLU A 99 10.16 2.00 -14.12
C GLU A 99 9.06 2.84 -14.78
N LEU A 100 8.22 3.46 -13.96
CA LEU A 100 7.18 4.38 -14.40
C LEU A 100 7.61 5.82 -14.07
N THR A 101 7.59 6.70 -15.07
CA THR A 101 7.91 8.12 -14.86
C THR A 101 6.69 8.86 -14.33
N GLY A 102 6.79 9.43 -13.13
CA GLY A 102 5.75 10.26 -12.52
C GLY A 102 5.19 9.66 -11.22
N LYS A 103 4.45 10.47 -10.44
CA LYS A 103 3.85 10.01 -9.20
C LYS A 103 2.63 9.14 -9.50
N ILE A 104 2.53 8.00 -8.82
CA ILE A 104 1.34 7.14 -8.84
C ILE A 104 0.40 7.62 -7.73
N THR A 105 -0.87 7.81 -8.09
CA THR A 105 -1.88 8.43 -7.24
C THR A 105 -3.08 7.51 -6.97
N GLY A 106 -3.20 6.41 -7.71
CA GLY A 106 -4.21 5.38 -7.48
C GLY A 106 -3.83 4.04 -8.11
N ILE A 107 -4.32 2.95 -7.52
CA ILE A 107 -4.24 1.58 -8.06
C ILE A 107 -5.64 0.97 -7.97
N ALA A 108 -6.09 0.28 -9.01
CA ALA A 108 -7.29 -0.54 -8.98
C ALA A 108 -7.07 -1.85 -9.74
N PHE A 109 -7.89 -2.86 -9.45
CA PHE A 109 -7.75 -4.18 -10.04
C PHE A 109 -9.07 -4.61 -10.68
N ASP A 110 -8.99 -5.23 -11.84
CA ASP A 110 -10.09 -6.03 -12.38
C ASP A 110 -9.60 -7.46 -12.67
N GLU A 111 -10.37 -8.29 -13.37
CA GLU A 111 -9.98 -9.68 -13.64
C GLU A 111 -8.71 -9.83 -14.49
N ASN A 112 -8.47 -8.89 -15.42
CA ASN A 112 -7.44 -9.00 -16.45
C ASN A 112 -6.31 -7.99 -16.29
N TYR A 113 -6.57 -6.88 -15.57
CA TYR A 113 -5.68 -5.73 -15.56
C TYR A 113 -5.42 -5.19 -14.16
N VAL A 114 -4.23 -4.62 -14.01
CA VAL A 114 -3.91 -3.69 -12.92
C VAL A 114 -3.94 -2.29 -13.50
N TRP A 115 -4.82 -1.45 -12.97
CA TRP A 115 -4.98 -0.06 -13.40
C TRP A 115 -4.22 0.84 -12.45
N ILE A 116 -3.51 1.81 -13.01
CA ILE A 116 -2.82 2.84 -12.23
C ILE A 116 -3.18 4.22 -12.75
N THR A 117 -3.25 5.17 -11.84
CA THR A 117 -3.38 6.59 -12.15
C THR A 117 -2.19 7.36 -11.59
N GLY A 118 -1.90 8.52 -12.19
CA GLY A 118 -0.80 9.38 -11.78
C GLY A 118 -0.72 10.68 -12.57
N ASP A 119 0.41 11.38 -12.42
CA ASP A 119 0.71 12.58 -13.21
C ASP A 119 0.79 12.28 -14.72
N PHE A 120 1.11 11.04 -15.07
CA PHE A 120 1.14 10.52 -16.44
C PHE A 120 -0.26 10.17 -16.99
N GLY A 121 -1.31 10.34 -16.19
CA GLY A 121 -2.68 9.96 -16.51
C GLY A 121 -3.02 8.55 -16.05
N MET A 122 -3.57 7.72 -16.93
CA MET A 122 -4.06 6.38 -16.61
C MET A 122 -3.40 5.34 -17.52
N LYS A 123 -2.84 4.30 -16.89
CA LYS A 123 -2.25 3.15 -17.57
C LYS A 123 -2.89 1.86 -17.05
N ARG A 124 -2.84 0.80 -17.84
CA ARG A 124 -3.19 -0.56 -17.41
C ARG A 124 -2.06 -1.53 -17.68
N PHE A 125 -1.84 -2.47 -16.78
CA PHE A 125 -0.94 -3.60 -16.96
C PHE A 125 -1.76 -4.85 -17.23
N ASP A 126 -1.56 -5.48 -18.38
CA ASP A 126 -2.17 -6.76 -18.71
C ASP A 126 -1.49 -7.88 -17.91
N LYS A 127 -2.26 -8.59 -17.08
CA LYS A 127 -1.74 -9.64 -16.19
C LYS A 127 -1.28 -10.90 -16.94
N TYR A 128 -1.72 -11.12 -18.18
CA TYR A 128 -1.41 -12.32 -18.95
C TYR A 128 -0.18 -12.14 -19.83
N VAL A 129 -0.07 -11.00 -20.52
CA VAL A 129 1.08 -10.71 -21.40
C VAL A 129 2.14 -9.85 -20.72
N GLU A 130 1.86 -9.38 -19.50
CA GLU A 130 2.79 -8.61 -18.66
C GLU A 130 3.29 -7.33 -19.31
N SER A 131 2.38 -6.57 -19.94
CA SER A 131 2.69 -5.33 -20.65
C SER A 131 1.83 -4.16 -20.21
N TRP A 132 2.43 -2.96 -20.22
CA TRP A 132 1.76 -1.70 -19.93
C TRP A 132 1.14 -1.08 -21.19
N GLU A 133 -0.05 -0.52 -21.04
CA GLU A 133 -0.77 0.25 -22.06
C GLU A 133 -1.21 1.61 -21.50
N ASP A 134 -1.08 2.65 -22.32
CA ASP A 134 -1.58 4.00 -22.05
C ASP A 134 -3.07 4.11 -22.41
N ILE A 135 -3.89 4.57 -21.47
CA ILE A 135 -5.34 4.63 -21.61
C ILE A 135 -5.83 6.08 -21.67
N TYR A 136 -5.25 6.94 -20.84
CA TYR A 136 -5.61 8.35 -20.76
C TYR A 136 -4.40 9.19 -20.39
N ASP A 137 -4.23 10.34 -21.02
CA ASP A 137 -3.02 11.16 -20.94
C ASP A 137 -3.13 12.35 -19.97
N LYS A 138 -4.28 12.55 -19.32
CA LYS A 138 -4.45 13.65 -18.36
C LYS A 138 -4.31 13.16 -16.92
N PRO A 139 -3.65 13.94 -16.05
CA PRO A 139 -3.46 13.59 -14.65
C PRO A 139 -4.75 13.15 -13.97
N ALA A 140 -4.62 12.08 -13.19
CA ALA A 140 -5.68 11.58 -12.34
C ALA A 140 -5.16 11.45 -10.91
N ASN A 141 -6.01 11.73 -9.93
CA ASN A 141 -5.65 11.81 -8.52
C ASN A 141 -6.01 10.53 -7.77
N ASP A 142 -6.99 9.76 -8.25
CA ASP A 142 -7.36 8.48 -7.67
C ASP A 142 -8.18 7.65 -8.65
N ILE A 143 -8.26 6.35 -8.41
CA ILE A 143 -9.05 5.41 -9.21
C ILE A 143 -9.71 4.36 -8.33
N LEU A 144 -10.97 4.05 -8.63
CA LEU A 144 -11.74 3.02 -7.95
C LEU A 144 -12.38 2.10 -8.99
N PHE A 145 -12.11 0.80 -8.90
CA PHE A 145 -12.91 -0.20 -9.58
C PHE A 145 -14.13 -0.54 -8.73
N ASP A 146 -15.33 -0.38 -9.30
CA ASP A 146 -16.55 -0.95 -8.73
C ASP A 146 -16.79 -2.33 -9.38
N LYS A 147 -17.84 -2.51 -10.18
CA LYS A 147 -18.09 -3.76 -10.93
C LYS A 147 -18.11 -3.54 -12.43
N THR A 148 -18.68 -2.40 -12.83
CA THR A 148 -18.90 -2.06 -14.24
C THR A 148 -17.89 -1.03 -14.73
N TYR A 149 -17.58 -0.04 -13.88
CA TYR A 149 -16.79 1.12 -14.25
C TYR A 149 -15.55 1.26 -13.38
N LEU A 150 -14.51 1.86 -13.96
CA LEU A 150 -13.45 2.49 -13.19
C LEU A 150 -13.83 3.96 -13.01
N TRP A 151 -14.03 4.38 -11.77
CA TRP A 151 -14.26 5.76 -11.41
C TRP A 151 -12.91 6.46 -11.20
N ILE A 152 -12.77 7.64 -11.79
CA ILE A 152 -11.50 8.35 -11.86
C ILE A 152 -11.73 9.77 -11.33
N ALA A 153 -11.03 10.10 -10.25
CA ALA A 153 -10.98 11.44 -9.70
C ALA A 153 -9.89 12.23 -10.44
N VAL A 154 -10.23 13.40 -10.96
CA VAL A 154 -9.28 14.30 -11.63
C VAL A 154 -9.48 15.74 -11.14
N SER A 155 -8.53 16.62 -11.42
CA SER A 155 -8.55 17.98 -10.86
C SER A 155 -9.72 18.89 -11.29
N LYS A 156 -10.54 18.47 -12.25
CA LYS A 156 -11.65 19.27 -12.78
C LYS A 156 -12.95 18.50 -12.95
N GLY A 157 -13.13 17.44 -12.16
CA GLY A 157 -14.36 16.66 -12.15
C GLY A 157 -14.11 15.17 -11.98
N ILE A 158 -15.10 14.40 -12.42
CA ILE A 158 -15.14 12.95 -12.26
C ILE A 158 -15.29 12.35 -13.65
N PHE A 159 -14.47 11.34 -13.93
CA PHE A 159 -14.58 10.54 -15.14
C PHE A 159 -14.92 9.11 -14.74
N ARG A 160 -15.52 8.37 -15.68
CA ARG A 160 -15.61 6.92 -15.57
C ARG A 160 -15.12 6.27 -16.85
N TYR A 161 -14.40 5.17 -16.72
CA TYR A 161 -14.04 4.34 -17.86
C TYR A 161 -14.99 3.13 -17.93
N ASP A 162 -15.64 3.00 -19.08
CA ASP A 162 -16.50 1.88 -19.42
C ASP A 162 -15.65 0.77 -20.04
N ARG A 163 -15.55 -0.36 -19.35
CA ARG A 163 -14.74 -1.52 -19.78
C ARG A 163 -15.37 -2.29 -20.93
N GLU A 164 -16.69 -2.24 -21.09
CA GLU A 164 -17.40 -2.95 -22.16
C GLU A 164 -17.19 -2.24 -23.51
N PHE A 165 -17.26 -0.90 -23.49
CA PHE A 165 -17.09 -0.07 -24.69
C PHE A 165 -15.70 0.54 -24.86
N GLU A 166 -14.77 0.24 -23.94
CA GLU A 166 -13.40 0.78 -23.87
C GLU A 166 -13.33 2.30 -24.10
N ARG A 167 -14.11 3.06 -23.34
CA ARG A 167 -14.17 4.52 -23.48
C ARG A 167 -14.24 5.23 -22.14
N ILE A 168 -13.67 6.43 -22.11
CA ILE A 168 -13.74 7.34 -20.98
C ILE A 168 -14.90 8.32 -21.16
N GLU A 169 -15.67 8.54 -20.10
CA GLU A 169 -16.82 9.44 -20.06
C GLU A 169 -16.67 10.45 -18.92
N GLU A 170 -16.82 11.75 -19.21
CA GLU A 170 -16.90 12.80 -18.18
C GLU A 170 -18.30 12.80 -17.54
N MET A 171 -18.35 12.86 -16.22
CA MET A 171 -19.59 13.01 -15.47
C MET A 171 -20.01 14.48 -15.42
N TYR A 172 -20.66 14.95 -16.48
CA TYR A 172 -21.09 16.35 -16.59
C TYR A 172 -22.10 16.80 -15.53
N THR A 173 -22.80 15.86 -14.90
CA THR A 173 -23.74 16.12 -13.80
C THR A 173 -23.06 16.20 -12.44
N ALA A 174 -21.80 15.78 -12.35
CA ALA A 174 -21.01 15.94 -11.14
C ALA A 174 -20.55 17.40 -10.99
N PRO A 175 -20.48 17.92 -9.75
CA PRO A 175 -19.80 19.17 -9.48
C PRO A 175 -18.34 19.14 -9.98
N LYS A 176 -17.86 20.27 -10.49
CA LYS A 176 -16.49 20.39 -11.02
C LYS A 176 -15.56 20.96 -9.95
N CYS A 177 -14.81 20.08 -9.28
CA CYS A 177 -13.73 20.46 -8.38
C CYS A 177 -12.51 19.52 -8.49
N ASP A 178 -11.50 19.79 -7.68
CA ASP A 178 -10.25 19.03 -7.61
C ASP A 178 -10.39 17.87 -6.61
N TYR A 179 -10.85 16.72 -7.10
CA TYR A 179 -11.04 15.55 -6.25
C TYR A 179 -9.73 14.80 -6.07
N ASN A 180 -9.37 14.53 -4.81
CA ASN A 180 -8.08 13.95 -4.42
C ASN A 180 -8.16 12.47 -4.04
N TYR A 181 -9.36 12.01 -3.65
CA TYR A 181 -9.54 10.68 -3.05
C TYR A 181 -10.95 10.14 -3.33
N ILE A 182 -11.07 8.82 -3.51
CA ILE A 182 -12.33 8.12 -3.69
C ILE A 182 -12.55 7.12 -2.55
N ILE A 183 -13.73 7.13 -1.93
CA ILE A 183 -14.14 6.11 -0.95
C ILE A 183 -15.38 5.37 -1.48
N ASP A 184 -15.30 4.04 -1.55
CA ASP A 184 -16.42 3.20 -1.92
C ASP A 184 -17.21 2.71 -0.70
N THR A 185 -18.51 2.95 -0.67
CA THR A 185 -19.45 2.26 0.22
C THR A 185 -20.39 1.38 -0.60
N ARG A 186 -21.21 0.58 0.08
CA ARG A 186 -22.11 -0.37 -0.61
C ARG A 186 -23.03 0.32 -1.63
N SER A 187 -23.62 1.47 -1.28
CA SER A 187 -24.57 2.19 -2.13
C SER A 187 -24.02 3.50 -2.70
N ARG A 188 -22.86 3.98 -2.23
CA ARG A 188 -22.32 5.28 -2.62
C ARG A 188 -20.85 5.24 -3.01
N ILE A 189 -20.47 6.13 -3.90
CA ILE A 189 -19.08 6.45 -4.19
C ILE A 189 -18.85 7.89 -3.77
N TRP A 190 -17.91 8.09 -2.87
CA TRP A 190 -17.53 9.40 -2.34
C TRP A 190 -16.31 9.90 -3.08
N PHE A 191 -16.35 11.16 -3.49
CA PHE A 191 -15.25 11.90 -4.07
C PHE A 191 -14.93 13.05 -3.13
N LEU A 192 -13.71 13.03 -2.60
CA LEU A 192 -13.26 13.99 -1.60
C LEU A 192 -12.42 15.08 -2.25
N SER A 193 -12.77 16.34 -2.02
CA SER A 193 -11.96 17.51 -2.34
C SER A 193 -11.74 18.35 -1.10
N ASP A 194 -10.78 19.28 -1.15
CA ASP A 194 -10.47 20.18 -0.04
C ASP A 194 -11.61 21.19 0.21
N ASP A 195 -12.43 21.49 -0.81
CA ASP A 195 -13.53 22.45 -0.73
C ASP A 195 -14.84 21.83 -0.24
N TYR A 196 -15.21 20.67 -0.77
CA TYR A 196 -16.43 19.91 -0.42
C TYR A 196 -16.32 18.44 -0.83
N PHE A 197 -17.17 17.60 -0.27
CA PHE A 197 -17.29 16.20 -0.70
C PHE A 197 -18.51 16.02 -1.59
N VAL A 198 -18.43 15.05 -2.48
CA VAL A 198 -19.55 14.66 -3.33
C VAL A 198 -19.77 13.17 -3.22
N ALA A 199 -21.02 12.75 -3.01
CA ALA A 199 -21.41 11.35 -3.03
C ALA A 199 -22.32 11.07 -4.22
N TYR A 200 -21.94 10.07 -5.01
CA TYR A 200 -22.76 9.46 -6.06
C TYR A 200 -23.54 8.28 -5.48
N GLU A 201 -24.88 8.33 -5.53
CA GLU A 201 -25.73 7.20 -5.14
C GLU A 201 -25.90 6.23 -6.30
N LYS A 202 -25.37 5.01 -6.18
CA LYS A 202 -25.30 4.00 -7.24
C LYS A 202 -26.68 3.58 -7.76
N ASN A 203 -27.71 3.58 -6.91
CA ASN A 203 -29.06 3.11 -7.26
C ASN A 203 -29.90 4.15 -7.99
N THR A 204 -29.79 5.42 -7.60
CA THR A 204 -30.59 6.53 -8.15
C THR A 204 -29.81 7.38 -9.14
N GLU A 205 -28.52 7.10 -9.31
CA GLU A 205 -27.57 7.83 -10.14
C GLU A 205 -27.56 9.34 -9.85
N SER A 206 -27.74 9.69 -8.57
CA SER A 206 -27.88 11.07 -8.10
C SER A 206 -26.69 11.51 -7.27
N TRP A 207 -26.39 12.80 -7.34
CA TRP A 207 -25.29 13.42 -6.60
C TRP A 207 -25.79 14.13 -5.34
N SER A 208 -24.99 14.13 -4.29
CA SER A 208 -25.20 14.96 -3.10
C SER A 208 -23.89 15.61 -2.67
N GLU A 209 -23.96 16.88 -2.28
CA GLU A 209 -22.83 17.67 -1.80
C GLU A 209 -22.81 17.67 -0.27
N HIS A 210 -21.61 17.61 0.30
CA HIS A 210 -21.36 17.62 1.74
C HIS A 210 -20.19 18.54 2.06
N THR A 211 -20.19 19.14 3.25
CA THR A 211 -19.08 19.96 3.71
C THR A 211 -17.78 19.15 3.74
N ALA A 212 -16.67 19.74 3.29
CA ALA A 212 -15.37 19.12 3.43
C ALA A 212 -14.96 18.97 4.90
N LEU A 213 -14.24 17.89 5.19
CA LEU A 213 -13.68 17.55 6.48
C LEU A 213 -12.19 17.27 6.30
N ASP A 214 -11.37 17.63 7.29
CA ASP A 214 -9.96 17.26 7.30
C ASP A 214 -9.83 15.82 7.78
N ILE A 215 -9.93 14.86 6.84
CA ILE A 215 -9.94 13.44 7.15
C ILE A 215 -8.51 12.95 7.34
N THR A 216 -8.22 12.50 8.56
CA THR A 216 -6.95 11.85 8.91
C THR A 216 -7.05 10.32 8.86
N ASP A 217 -8.25 9.78 9.03
CA ASP A 217 -8.53 8.35 8.89
C ASP A 217 -10.03 8.10 8.66
N TYR A 218 -10.37 6.92 8.15
CA TYR A 218 -11.77 6.51 7.98
C TYR A 218 -11.97 5.00 8.09
N SER A 219 -13.19 4.62 8.47
CA SER A 219 -13.61 3.22 8.44
C SER A 219 -15.08 3.11 8.06
N ILE A 220 -15.45 1.98 7.44
CA ILE A 220 -16.77 1.78 6.85
C ILE A 220 -17.53 0.66 7.58
N LEU A 221 -18.82 0.87 7.83
CA LEU A 221 -19.73 -0.16 8.32
C LEU A 221 -21.03 -0.13 7.51
N GLY A 222 -21.10 -0.98 6.48
CA GLY A 222 -22.21 -0.95 5.52
C GLY A 222 -22.15 0.30 4.66
N ASP A 223 -23.15 1.19 4.80
CA ASP A 223 -23.18 2.51 4.15
C ASP A 223 -22.88 3.67 5.12
N SER A 224 -22.61 3.35 6.38
CA SER A 224 -22.10 4.32 7.34
C SER A 224 -20.60 4.52 7.13
N LEU A 225 -20.19 5.78 6.99
CA LEU A 225 -18.78 6.18 6.91
C LEU A 225 -18.41 6.90 8.20
N PHE A 226 -17.43 6.35 8.92
CA PHE A 226 -16.83 6.98 10.08
C PHE A 226 -15.53 7.64 9.66
N VAL A 227 -15.31 8.88 10.07
CA VAL A 227 -14.09 9.63 9.74
C VAL A 227 -13.52 10.28 10.99
N ILE A 228 -12.20 10.37 11.06
CA ILE A 228 -11.50 11.16 12.07
C ILE A 228 -11.15 12.50 11.45
N SER A 229 -11.67 13.58 12.05
CA SER A 229 -11.36 14.95 11.67
C SER A 229 -11.00 15.76 12.89
N ASN A 230 -9.79 16.35 12.90
CA ASN A 230 -9.26 17.12 14.02
C ASN A 230 -9.30 16.38 15.37
N GLY A 231 -9.09 15.05 15.35
CA GLY A 231 -9.11 14.20 16.55
C GLY A 231 -10.50 13.80 17.07
N SER A 232 -11.56 14.27 16.41
CA SER A 232 -12.95 13.90 16.70
C SER A 232 -13.47 12.89 15.68
N VAL A 233 -14.39 12.03 16.11
CA VAL A 233 -15.02 11.03 15.24
C VAL A 233 -16.36 11.57 14.74
N LEU A 234 -16.50 11.68 13.43
CA LEU A 234 -17.74 12.02 12.75
C LEU A 234 -18.29 10.78 12.05
N LEU A 235 -19.62 10.68 12.01
CA LEU A 235 -20.36 9.62 11.38
C LEU A 235 -21.26 10.22 10.30
N PHE A 236 -21.13 9.73 9.08
CA PHE A 236 -22.13 9.93 8.05
C PHE A 236 -23.27 8.92 8.24
N ASN A 237 -24.49 9.43 8.43
CA ASN A 237 -25.68 8.60 8.53
C ASN A 237 -26.39 8.53 7.16
N PRO A 238 -26.38 7.38 6.46
CA PRO A 238 -26.99 7.26 5.15
C PRO A 238 -28.51 7.44 5.15
N ALA A 239 -29.19 7.17 6.28
CA ALA A 239 -30.64 7.32 6.38
C ALA A 239 -31.09 8.79 6.41
N THR A 240 -30.27 9.68 6.98
CA THR A 240 -30.56 11.12 7.05
C THR A 240 -29.74 11.93 6.04
N ASN A 241 -28.83 11.29 5.31
CA ASN A 241 -27.88 11.91 4.39
C ASN A 241 -27.11 13.07 5.04
N ASN A 242 -26.67 12.89 6.27
CA ASN A 242 -26.02 13.96 7.03
C ASN A 242 -24.89 13.46 7.93
N TRP A 243 -23.92 14.33 8.15
CA TRP A 243 -22.82 14.14 9.07
C TRP A 243 -23.24 14.53 10.50
N GLN A 244 -22.76 13.77 11.49
CA GLN A 244 -22.97 14.05 12.90
C GLN A 244 -21.76 13.62 13.73
N GLU A 245 -21.57 14.23 14.91
CA GLU A 245 -20.59 13.76 15.89
C GLU A 245 -20.98 12.35 16.38
N PHE A 246 -20.02 11.44 16.46
CA PHE A 246 -20.25 10.13 17.07
C PHE A 246 -20.18 10.26 18.59
N VAL A 247 -21.33 10.52 19.21
CA VAL A 247 -21.45 10.88 20.63
C VAL A 247 -20.99 9.77 21.58
N GLU A 248 -21.01 8.53 21.11
CA GLU A 248 -20.58 7.31 21.80
C GLU A 248 -19.10 7.29 22.14
N VAL A 249 -18.29 8.17 21.56
CA VAL A 249 -16.86 8.37 21.87
C VAL A 249 -16.55 9.80 22.28
N LYS A 250 -17.58 10.58 22.63
CA LYS A 250 -17.37 11.90 23.19
C LYS A 250 -16.58 11.83 24.49
N GLY A 251 -15.58 12.70 24.61
CA GLY A 251 -14.69 12.77 25.76
C GLY A 251 -13.55 11.75 25.77
N LEU A 252 -13.35 10.98 24.69
CA LEU A 252 -12.07 10.31 24.47
C LEU A 252 -10.96 11.35 24.31
N ASP A 253 -9.74 10.94 24.66
CA ASP A 253 -8.55 11.65 24.21
C ASP A 253 -8.50 11.69 22.68
N LYS A 254 -7.67 12.58 22.13
CA LYS A 254 -7.53 12.77 20.69
C LYS A 254 -7.44 11.41 19.98
N VAL A 255 -8.38 11.17 19.08
CA VAL A 255 -8.44 9.94 18.28
C VAL A 255 -7.53 10.11 17.07
N ASN A 256 -6.63 9.16 16.87
CA ASN A 256 -5.62 9.19 15.80
C ASN A 256 -5.96 8.21 14.68
N GLY A 257 -6.59 7.08 14.99
CA GLY A 257 -6.95 6.04 14.02
C GLY A 257 -8.23 5.29 14.40
N ILE A 258 -8.90 4.73 13.41
CA ILE A 258 -10.18 4.04 13.54
C ILE A 258 -10.22 2.79 12.65
N SER A 259 -10.64 1.66 13.23
CA SER A 259 -10.87 0.43 12.49
C SER A 259 -12.18 -0.24 12.90
N ILE A 260 -12.93 -0.68 11.89
CA ILE A 260 -14.14 -1.50 12.05
C ILE A 260 -13.97 -2.76 11.22
N ASN A 261 -13.92 -3.91 11.89
CA ASN A 261 -13.90 -5.21 11.23
C ASN A 261 -15.14 -6.03 11.63
N PRO A 262 -16.27 -5.90 10.89
CA PRO A 262 -17.51 -6.57 11.26
C PRO A 262 -17.46 -8.10 11.10
N ARG A 263 -16.42 -8.64 10.48
CA ARG A 263 -16.16 -10.09 10.42
C ARG A 263 -15.43 -10.59 11.66
N ALA A 264 -14.67 -9.72 12.32
CA ALA A 264 -13.91 -10.06 13.51
C ALA A 264 -14.76 -9.98 14.79
N SER A 265 -15.51 -8.89 14.95
CA SER A 265 -16.14 -8.57 16.23
C SER A 265 -17.30 -7.58 16.07
N SER A 266 -17.96 -7.25 17.19
CA SER A 266 -18.93 -6.15 17.28
C SER A 266 -18.33 -4.85 17.84
N TYR A 267 -17.03 -4.61 17.62
CA TYR A 267 -16.32 -3.44 18.13
C TYR A 267 -15.89 -2.48 17.03
N ILE A 268 -15.97 -1.18 17.36
CA ILE A 268 -15.21 -0.12 16.69
C ILE A 268 -13.96 0.10 17.52
N THR A 269 -12.80 -0.06 16.90
CA THR A 269 -11.51 0.10 17.56
C THR A 269 -10.96 1.50 17.26
N PHE A 270 -10.55 2.21 18.30
CA PHE A 270 -9.99 3.55 18.21
C PHE A 270 -8.57 3.57 18.79
N ALA A 271 -7.63 4.08 18.01
CA ALA A 271 -6.33 4.50 18.51
C ALA A 271 -6.41 5.94 19.03
N THR A 272 -5.83 6.19 20.21
CA THR A 272 -5.83 7.51 20.83
C THR A 272 -4.45 7.87 21.36
N ASP A 273 -4.27 9.12 21.78
CA ASP A 273 -3.07 9.58 22.48
C ASP A 273 -2.82 8.86 23.82
N LYS A 274 -3.82 8.14 24.37
CA LYS A 274 -3.73 7.40 25.65
C LYS A 274 -4.00 5.91 25.53
N GLY A 275 -3.73 5.32 24.36
CA GLY A 275 -3.88 3.90 24.09
C GLY A 275 -5.11 3.59 23.24
N LEU A 276 -5.64 2.37 23.37
CA LEU A 276 -6.78 1.91 22.58
C LEU A 276 -8.11 2.02 23.32
N VAL A 277 -9.17 2.30 22.57
CA VAL A 277 -10.54 2.17 23.04
C VAL A 277 -11.32 1.29 22.07
N LEU A 278 -11.89 0.20 22.57
CA LEU A 278 -12.76 -0.69 21.82
C LEU A 278 -14.20 -0.45 22.25
N TYR A 279 -15.00 0.16 21.39
CA TYR A 279 -16.41 0.42 21.62
C TYR A 279 -17.29 -0.68 21.03
N ASN A 280 -18.01 -1.42 21.87
CA ASN A 280 -18.94 -2.44 21.42
C ASN A 280 -20.29 -1.80 21.05
N TRP A 281 -20.69 -1.82 19.78
CA TRP A 281 -21.92 -1.15 19.35
C TRP A 281 -23.20 -1.90 19.73
N LEU A 282 -23.12 -3.19 20.09
CA LEU A 282 -24.28 -3.98 20.52
C LEU A 282 -24.58 -3.74 22.00
N THR A 283 -23.56 -3.80 22.85
CA THR A 283 -23.71 -3.63 24.32
C THR A 283 -23.56 -2.18 24.77
N LYS A 284 -23.06 -1.29 23.90
CA LYS A 284 -22.71 0.10 24.20
C LYS A 284 -21.66 0.23 25.32
N SER A 285 -20.79 -0.76 25.46
CA SER A 285 -19.68 -0.77 26.43
C SER A 285 -18.35 -0.38 25.78
N ARG A 286 -17.38 0.02 26.60
CA ARG A 286 -16.02 0.36 26.16
C ARG A 286 -15.01 -0.47 26.92
N ASP A 287 -14.08 -1.08 26.20
CA ASP A 287 -12.88 -1.67 26.75
C ASP A 287 -11.71 -0.74 26.42
N VAL A 288 -10.83 -0.49 27.39
CA VAL A 288 -9.71 0.45 27.24
C VAL A 288 -8.41 -0.28 27.45
N TYR A 289 -7.43 -0.07 26.58
CA TYR A 289 -6.08 -0.61 26.73
C TYR A 289 -5.06 0.53 26.76
N SER A 290 -4.09 0.46 27.67
CA SER A 290 -3.01 1.40 27.90
C SER A 290 -1.88 0.72 28.67
N ARG A 291 -0.82 1.46 29.01
CA ARG A 291 0.24 0.97 29.91
C ARG A 291 -0.26 0.53 31.27
N ALA A 292 -1.39 1.08 31.74
CA ALA A 292 -1.98 0.67 33.01
C ALA A 292 -2.52 -0.77 33.00
N ASN A 293 -2.75 -1.36 31.82
CA ASN A 293 -3.34 -2.69 31.70
C ASN A 293 -2.67 -3.56 30.61
N GLY A 294 -1.39 -3.31 30.34
CA GLY A 294 -0.51 -4.27 29.66
C GLY A 294 0.15 -3.78 28.38
N MET A 295 -0.29 -2.67 27.78
CA MET A 295 0.44 -2.10 26.64
C MET A 295 1.83 -1.62 27.09
N GLN A 296 2.83 -1.71 26.22
CA GLN A 296 4.17 -1.17 26.44
C GLN A 296 4.23 0.36 26.24
N SER A 297 3.39 0.91 25.35
CA SER A 297 3.30 2.36 25.08
C SER A 297 1.85 2.80 24.88
N ASP A 298 1.54 4.03 25.32
CA ASP A 298 0.21 4.65 25.12
C ASP A 298 0.08 5.35 23.76
N SER A 299 1.21 5.75 23.14
CA SER A 299 1.19 6.49 21.88
C SER A 299 0.84 5.55 20.72
N THR A 300 -0.39 5.71 20.21
CA THR A 300 -0.93 4.89 19.15
C THR A 300 -1.38 5.80 18.00
N ILE A 301 -0.90 5.51 16.80
CA ILE A 301 -1.28 6.20 15.56
C ILE A 301 -2.56 5.57 15.02
N ASP A 302 -2.56 4.24 14.92
CA ASP A 302 -3.71 3.51 14.38
C ASP A 302 -3.86 2.14 15.04
N ALA A 303 -4.98 1.47 14.82
CA ALA A 303 -5.31 0.20 15.42
C ALA A 303 -6.09 -0.68 14.44
N TYR A 304 -5.93 -1.99 14.60
CA TYR A 304 -6.67 -2.95 13.79
C TYR A 304 -7.08 -4.16 14.60
N GLU A 305 -8.27 -4.69 14.33
CA GLU A 305 -8.81 -5.84 15.07
C GLU A 305 -9.12 -7.00 14.13
N THR A 306 -8.69 -8.19 14.54
CA THR A 306 -9.10 -9.48 13.96
C THR A 306 -9.81 -10.33 15.00
N SER A 307 -10.34 -11.49 14.61
CA SER A 307 -10.97 -12.42 15.55
C SER A 307 -10.04 -12.85 16.69
N ASN A 308 -8.72 -12.91 16.42
CA ASN A 308 -7.73 -13.45 17.36
C ASN A 308 -6.79 -12.40 17.95
N TYR A 309 -6.66 -11.23 17.30
CA TYR A 309 -5.67 -10.22 17.67
C TYR A 309 -6.24 -8.81 17.69
N ILE A 310 -5.68 -7.96 18.55
CA ILE A 310 -5.84 -6.49 18.50
C ILE A 310 -4.46 -5.90 18.28
N PHE A 311 -4.28 -5.09 17.24
CA PHE A 311 -3.05 -4.38 16.92
C PHE A 311 -3.18 -2.91 17.32
N ALA A 312 -2.13 -2.38 17.95
CA ALA A 312 -1.89 -0.97 18.21
C ALA A 312 -0.59 -0.59 17.51
N ILE A 313 -0.68 0.32 16.54
CA ILE A 313 0.45 0.73 15.71
C ILE A 313 0.95 2.07 16.23
N GLY A 314 2.19 2.08 16.70
CA GLY A 314 2.91 3.28 17.11
C GLY A 314 3.95 3.71 16.08
N ARG A 315 4.68 4.79 16.39
CA ARG A 315 5.77 5.28 15.52
C ARG A 315 6.96 4.33 15.45
N ASP A 316 7.26 3.68 16.57
CA ASP A 316 8.49 2.90 16.75
C ASP A 316 8.22 1.42 17.01
N ASN A 317 6.96 1.02 17.19
CA ASN A 317 6.59 -0.36 17.45
C ASN A 317 5.16 -0.66 17.00
N ILE A 318 4.89 -1.94 16.79
CA ILE A 318 3.55 -2.50 16.68
C ILE A 318 3.34 -3.39 17.90
N GLN A 319 2.36 -3.05 18.73
CA GLN A 319 1.96 -3.85 19.88
C GLN A 319 0.74 -4.63 19.50
N TYR A 320 0.64 -5.91 19.89
CA TYR A 320 -0.54 -6.70 19.60
C TYR A 320 -0.94 -7.62 20.76
N LEU A 321 -2.24 -7.64 21.05
CA LEU A 321 -2.86 -8.52 22.04
C LEU A 321 -3.31 -9.80 21.36
N GLU A 322 -2.86 -10.96 21.84
CA GLU A 322 -3.50 -12.24 21.52
C GLU A 322 -4.72 -12.43 22.43
N LYS A 323 -5.92 -12.42 21.84
CA LYS A 323 -7.18 -12.42 22.59
C LYS A 323 -7.42 -13.70 23.39
N GLU A 324 -6.96 -14.84 22.87
CA GLU A 324 -7.12 -16.14 23.54
C GLU A 324 -6.35 -16.19 24.86
N THR A 325 -5.12 -15.69 24.87
CA THR A 325 -4.21 -15.74 26.02
C THR A 325 -4.27 -14.48 26.89
N GLY A 326 -4.73 -13.37 26.31
CA GLY A 326 -4.70 -12.05 26.95
C GLY A 326 -3.30 -11.45 27.04
N ILE A 327 -2.33 -11.97 26.26
CA ILE A 327 -0.92 -11.56 26.32
C ILE A 327 -0.63 -10.51 25.25
N TRP A 328 -0.01 -9.41 25.67
CA TRP A 328 0.55 -8.40 24.78
C TRP A 328 1.94 -8.81 24.29
N HIS A 329 2.16 -8.61 23.00
CA HIS A 329 3.42 -8.79 22.31
C HIS A 329 3.82 -7.47 21.63
N VAL A 330 5.11 -7.30 21.36
CA VAL A 330 5.62 -6.07 20.73
C VAL A 330 6.65 -6.41 19.67
N GLU A 331 6.43 -5.88 18.48
CA GLU A 331 7.40 -5.85 17.38
C GLU A 331 7.98 -4.43 17.30
N ASN A 332 9.30 -4.32 17.39
CA ASN A 332 9.95 -3.01 17.27
C ASN A 332 10.23 -2.71 15.80
N LEU A 333 9.81 -1.52 15.36
CA LEU A 333 10.09 -1.07 14.01
C LEU A 333 11.58 -0.75 13.89
N ALA A 334 12.20 -1.26 12.84
CA ALA A 334 13.60 -0.97 12.57
C ALA A 334 13.73 0.53 12.31
N PRO A 335 14.78 1.19 12.83
CA PRO A 335 15.04 2.57 12.48
C PRO A 335 15.24 2.66 10.98
N ILE A 336 14.81 3.77 10.36
CA ILE A 336 15.02 4.07 8.95
C ILE A 336 16.53 4.03 8.69
N LYS A 337 17.06 2.88 8.28
CA LYS A 337 18.45 2.75 7.87
C LYS A 337 18.48 3.28 6.45
N GLY A 338 19.03 4.48 6.29
CA GLY A 338 19.24 5.11 4.98
C GLY A 338 19.78 4.10 3.97
N ILE A 339 19.28 4.23 2.74
CA ILE A 339 19.62 3.40 1.59
C ILE A 339 21.13 3.13 1.59
N ARG A 340 21.53 1.87 1.75
CA ARG A 340 22.86 1.49 1.26
C ARG A 340 22.73 1.51 -0.25
N ALA A 341 23.49 2.38 -0.92
CA ALA A 341 23.54 2.44 -2.37
C ALA A 341 23.55 1.02 -2.94
N ARG A 342 22.74 0.74 -3.97
CA ARG A 342 22.79 -0.55 -4.67
C ARG A 342 24.20 -0.67 -5.24
N VAL A 343 25.02 -1.47 -4.56
CA VAL A 343 26.44 -1.56 -4.91
C VAL A 343 26.64 -2.42 -6.16
N LEU A 344 25.67 -3.27 -6.48
CA LEU A 344 25.68 -4.15 -7.64
C LEU A 344 24.33 -4.07 -8.35
N HIS A 345 24.35 -3.99 -9.68
CA HIS A 345 23.17 -4.12 -10.53
C HIS A 345 23.53 -4.90 -11.81
N TYR A 346 22.55 -5.53 -12.47
CA TYR A 346 22.76 -6.32 -13.69
C TYR A 346 21.80 -5.84 -14.78
N ASP A 347 22.31 -5.64 -15.99
CA ASP A 347 21.53 -5.30 -17.18
C ASP A 347 22.02 -6.09 -18.41
N GLU A 348 21.53 -5.76 -19.60
CA GLU A 348 21.95 -6.40 -20.87
C GLU A 348 23.45 -6.22 -21.19
N ALA A 349 24.12 -5.26 -20.57
CA ALA A 349 25.57 -5.03 -20.68
C ALA A 349 26.39 -5.76 -19.59
N GLY A 350 25.74 -6.41 -18.62
CA GLY A 350 26.36 -7.30 -17.62
C GLY A 350 26.20 -6.83 -16.18
N LEU A 351 27.05 -7.35 -15.28
CA LEU A 351 27.06 -6.98 -13.86
C LEU A 351 27.86 -5.69 -13.67
N HIS A 352 27.20 -4.65 -13.19
CA HIS A 352 27.77 -3.35 -12.83
C HIS A 352 27.96 -3.25 -11.32
N ALA A 353 28.96 -2.46 -10.92
CA ALA A 353 29.21 -2.14 -9.52
C ALA A 353 29.42 -0.63 -9.36
N ASP A 354 28.62 0.00 -8.50
CA ASP A 354 28.80 1.42 -8.18
C ASP A 354 30.00 1.60 -7.23
N ILE A 355 30.87 2.56 -7.55
CA ILE A 355 32.12 2.77 -6.82
C ILE A 355 31.82 3.37 -5.44
N VAL A 356 31.80 2.51 -4.41
CA VAL A 356 31.73 2.93 -3.00
C VAL A 356 33.09 2.74 -2.35
N ARG A 357 33.50 3.69 -1.48
CA ARG A 357 34.71 3.52 -0.66
C ARG A 357 34.55 2.30 0.25
N ASP A 358 35.63 1.52 0.39
CA ASP A 358 35.73 0.34 1.26
C ASP A 358 34.80 -0.85 0.91
N LEU A 359 34.47 -1.01 -0.37
CA LEU A 359 33.75 -2.18 -0.87
C LEU A 359 34.68 -3.39 -1.10
N ASP A 360 34.36 -4.53 -0.48
CA ASP A 360 35.02 -5.83 -0.73
C ASP A 360 34.10 -6.70 -1.60
N ILE A 361 34.40 -6.82 -2.89
CA ILE A 361 33.72 -7.75 -3.81
C ILE A 361 34.51 -9.05 -3.86
N ARG A 362 33.92 -10.13 -3.33
CA ARG A 362 34.49 -11.48 -3.42
C ARG A 362 33.65 -12.34 -4.34
N LEU A 363 34.08 -12.47 -5.58
CA LEU A 363 33.53 -13.44 -6.52
C LEU A 363 34.20 -14.80 -6.26
N GLN A 364 33.44 -15.76 -5.72
CA GLN A 364 33.86 -17.14 -5.59
C GLN A 364 32.94 -18.03 -6.42
N GLY A 365 33.48 -18.72 -7.42
CA GLY A 365 32.69 -19.60 -8.27
C GLY A 365 33.39 -20.00 -9.57
N ARG A 366 32.65 -20.73 -10.40
CA ARG A 366 33.05 -21.11 -11.76
C ARG A 366 32.33 -20.19 -12.73
N ALA A 367 33.06 -19.58 -13.66
CA ALA A 367 32.47 -18.82 -14.75
C ALA A 367 32.54 -19.62 -16.06
N TYR A 368 31.53 -19.42 -16.90
CA TYR A 368 31.46 -19.92 -18.27
C TYR A 368 31.35 -18.70 -19.18
N TYR A 369 32.19 -18.62 -20.21
CA TYR A 369 32.04 -17.59 -21.24
C TYR A 369 32.42 -18.13 -22.61
N SER A 370 31.79 -17.58 -23.65
CA SER A 370 32.12 -17.84 -25.04
C SER A 370 32.78 -16.60 -25.64
N LEU A 371 33.88 -16.80 -26.36
CA LEU A 371 34.55 -15.74 -27.11
C LEU A 371 34.28 -15.95 -28.59
N SER A 372 33.52 -15.04 -29.20
CA SER A 372 33.31 -15.01 -30.64
C SER A 372 34.23 -13.97 -31.29
N THR A 373 35.04 -14.40 -32.25
CA THR A 373 35.88 -13.52 -33.08
C THR A 373 35.35 -13.55 -34.51
N VAL A 374 35.05 -12.37 -35.06
CA VAL A 374 34.57 -12.21 -36.44
C VAL A 374 35.70 -11.64 -37.29
N ILE A 375 36.13 -12.38 -38.32
CA ILE A 375 37.10 -11.89 -39.31
C ILE A 375 36.51 -12.14 -40.70
N SER A 376 36.35 -11.06 -41.46
CA SER A 376 35.92 -11.05 -42.87
C SER A 376 34.82 -12.08 -43.18
N ASP A 377 33.63 -11.85 -42.61
CA ASP A 377 32.40 -12.64 -42.77
C ASP A 377 32.38 -14.06 -42.17
N SER A 378 33.42 -14.44 -41.40
CA SER A 378 33.43 -15.70 -40.65
C SER A 378 33.46 -15.44 -39.14
N THR A 379 32.53 -16.08 -38.41
CA THR A 379 32.47 -16.03 -36.93
C THR A 379 33.03 -17.33 -36.37
N THR A 380 34.08 -17.23 -35.55
CA THR A 380 34.64 -18.34 -34.78
C THR A 380 34.28 -18.14 -33.32
N SER A 381 33.48 -19.04 -32.73
CA SER A 381 33.19 -19.05 -31.29
C SER A 381 34.06 -20.10 -30.60
N THR A 382 34.69 -19.73 -29.49
CA THR A 382 35.40 -20.64 -28.60
C THR A 382 34.78 -20.57 -27.22
N ASP A 383 34.29 -21.70 -26.73
CA ASP A 383 33.70 -21.80 -25.39
C ASP A 383 34.79 -22.16 -24.38
N TYR A 384 34.86 -21.39 -23.29
CA TYR A 384 35.80 -21.62 -22.20
C TYR A 384 35.04 -22.10 -20.96
N GLU A 385 35.28 -23.36 -20.60
CA GLU A 385 34.73 -23.97 -19.38
C GLU A 385 35.76 -23.95 -18.24
N ASN A 386 35.28 -23.74 -17.01
CA ASN A 386 36.03 -23.98 -15.76
C ASN A 386 37.29 -23.14 -15.54
N ILE A 387 37.21 -21.83 -15.76
CA ILE A 387 38.23 -20.92 -15.21
C ILE A 387 37.93 -20.71 -13.73
N ASN A 388 38.89 -21.08 -12.87
CA ASN A 388 38.89 -20.63 -11.48
C ASN A 388 39.07 -19.12 -11.48
N LEU A 389 38.07 -18.38 -11.00
CA LEU A 389 38.21 -16.98 -10.65
C LEU A 389 39.18 -16.89 -9.47
N LEU A 390 40.48 -16.81 -9.76
CA LEU A 390 41.50 -16.48 -8.78
C LEU A 390 41.35 -15.00 -8.43
N THR A 391 41.22 -14.75 -7.13
CA THR A 391 41.02 -13.45 -6.47
C THR A 391 41.75 -12.31 -7.19
N VAL A 392 41.02 -11.48 -7.92
CA VAL A 392 41.58 -10.25 -8.50
C VAL A 392 41.49 -9.16 -7.44
N TYR A 393 42.63 -8.79 -6.86
CA TYR A 393 42.74 -7.70 -5.90
C TYR A 393 42.71 -6.35 -6.63
N TYR A 394 41.66 -5.56 -6.45
CA TYR A 394 41.69 -4.14 -6.76
C TYR A 394 41.78 -3.35 -5.45
N ARG A 395 42.97 -2.82 -5.15
CA ARG A 395 43.17 -1.82 -4.09
C ARG A 395 43.46 -0.47 -4.74
N TYR A 396 42.49 0.43 -4.72
CA TYR A 396 42.70 1.80 -5.17
C TYR A 396 43.40 2.59 -4.05
N ILE A 397 44.66 2.96 -4.27
CA ILE A 397 45.40 3.87 -3.37
C ILE A 397 45.42 5.24 -4.05
N THR A 398 44.66 6.20 -3.55
CA THR A 398 44.80 7.60 -3.96
C THR A 398 46.04 8.19 -3.29
N THR A 399 47.15 8.28 -4.04
CA THR A 399 48.28 9.13 -3.65
C THR A 399 47.90 10.59 -3.83
N THR A 400 47.63 11.28 -2.71
CA THR A 400 47.50 12.74 -2.69
C THR A 400 48.89 13.34 -2.92
N GLN A 401 49.18 13.84 -4.11
CA GLN A 401 50.32 14.73 -4.32
C GLN A 401 49.97 16.11 -3.72
N THR A 402 50.53 16.40 -2.54
CA THR A 402 50.63 17.77 -2.04
C THR A 402 51.61 18.54 -2.94
N LYS A 403 51.08 19.45 -3.77
CA LYS A 403 51.87 20.51 -4.39
C LYS A 403 52.22 21.53 -3.30
N ASN A 404 53.48 21.53 -2.87
CA ASN A 404 54.06 22.62 -2.09
C ASN A 404 54.06 23.91 -2.91
N LYS A 405 53.59 25.00 -2.31
CA LYS A 405 54.03 26.36 -2.60
C LYS A 405 54.33 27.06 -1.29
#